data_AF-A0A7I8W9Y9-F1
#
_entry.id   AF-A0A7I8W9Y9-F1
#
_cell.length_a   1.000
_cell.length_b   1.000
_cell.length_c   1.000
_cell.angle_alpha   90.00
_cell.angle_beta   90.00
_cell.angle_gamma   90.00
#
_symmetry.space_group_name_H-M   'P 1'
#
loop_
_entity.id
_entity.type
_entity.pdbx_description
1 polymer ?
#
loop_
_entity_poly.entity_id
_entity_poly.type
_entity_poly.pdbx_seq_one_letter_code
_entity_poly.pdbx_strand_id
1 'polypeptide(L)'
;MPQVINKKAFNEHIPAGKGSTYNQLLEASWSVKKRAFKINEKALNRLDSTKKRIERHAKVLENQREKIMNRMNNSLLELNAYQEVLRDDYRAVEVTKTTRRRPELGSERNAIETRVFHSGFSISNLRRVVKRKMTEMDPLYQKNEKRRQFMDELKRKNAPKTIGKDLILPEFMQLKRRYPVLPPIADVNSDIEDVHSESSH
;
A
#
# COMPACT_ATOMS: atom_id res chain seq x y z
N MET A 1 6.10 0.57 -49.36
CA MET A 1 7.01 -0.60 -49.34
C MET A 1 7.13 -1.15 -50.76
N PRO A 2 8.34 -1.32 -51.33
CA PRO A 2 8.51 -1.87 -52.67
C PRO A 2 8.36 -3.41 -52.64
N GLN A 3 7.57 -3.96 -53.56
CA GLN A 3 7.36 -5.40 -53.72
C GLN A 3 8.51 -6.01 -54.52
N VAL A 4 9.25 -6.96 -53.93
CA VAL A 4 10.29 -7.71 -54.62
C VAL A 4 9.64 -8.88 -55.38
N ILE A 5 9.54 -8.77 -56.70
CA ILE A 5 8.99 -9.82 -57.58
C ILE A 5 10.14 -10.68 -58.10
N ASN A 6 10.11 -11.98 -57.80
CA ASN A 6 11.09 -12.96 -58.27
C ASN A 6 10.87 -13.28 -59.76
N LYS A 7 11.68 -12.70 -60.65
CA LYS A 7 11.58 -12.87 -62.11
C LYS A 7 11.90 -14.30 -62.61
N LYS A 8 12.53 -15.14 -61.79
CA LYS A 8 12.98 -16.49 -62.19
C LYS A 8 11.89 -17.57 -62.20
N ALA A 9 10.73 -17.33 -61.59
CA ALA A 9 9.64 -18.31 -61.56
C ALA A 9 8.73 -18.27 -62.83
N PHE A 10 9.00 -17.37 -63.77
CA PHE A 10 8.11 -17.10 -64.91
C PHE A 10 8.43 -17.92 -66.18
N ASN A 11 9.55 -18.66 -66.22
CA ASN A 11 10.10 -19.14 -67.49
C ASN A 11 10.03 -20.66 -67.75
N GLU A 12 9.53 -21.52 -66.84
CA GLU A 12 9.77 -22.97 -67.03
C GLU A 12 8.59 -23.85 -67.47
N HIS A 13 7.32 -23.43 -67.49
CA HIS A 13 6.26 -24.23 -68.13
C HIS A 13 5.10 -23.35 -68.63
N ILE A 14 5.08 -23.04 -69.93
CA ILE A 14 3.92 -22.41 -70.58
C ILE A 14 3.13 -23.53 -71.31
N PRO A 15 2.00 -24.01 -70.78
CA PRO A 15 1.11 -24.91 -71.51
C PRO A 15 0.41 -24.16 -72.65
N ALA A 16 0.29 -24.81 -73.80
CA ALA A 16 -0.40 -24.27 -74.96
C ALA A 16 -1.92 -24.19 -74.71
N GLY A 17 -2.43 -22.97 -74.44
CA GLY A 17 -3.86 -22.66 -74.39
C GLY A 17 -4.16 -21.40 -73.56
N LYS A 18 -4.90 -20.44 -74.12
CA LYS A 18 -5.19 -19.12 -73.49
C LYS A 18 -5.88 -19.23 -72.12
N GLY A 19 -6.63 -20.30 -71.86
CA GLY A 19 -7.26 -20.57 -70.55
C GLY A 19 -6.34 -21.26 -69.53
N SER A 20 -5.33 -22.01 -69.97
CA SER A 20 -4.42 -22.74 -69.07
C SER A 20 -3.40 -21.81 -68.43
N THR A 21 -2.85 -20.85 -69.18
CA THR A 21 -1.93 -19.84 -68.66
C THR A 21 -2.60 -18.86 -67.70
N TYR A 22 -3.87 -18.50 -67.95
CA TYR A 22 -4.65 -17.66 -67.04
C TYR A 22 -4.90 -18.34 -65.70
N ASN A 23 -5.29 -19.62 -65.69
CA ASN A 23 -5.51 -20.38 -64.46
C ASN A 23 -4.22 -20.55 -63.65
N GLN A 24 -3.08 -20.82 -64.32
CA GLN A 24 -1.78 -20.87 -63.66
C GLN A 24 -1.37 -19.53 -63.04
N LEU A 25 -1.66 -18.41 -63.71
CA LEU A 25 -1.37 -17.08 -63.18
C LEU A 25 -2.26 -16.77 -61.97
N LEU A 26 -3.53 -17.17 -61.99
CA LEU A 26 -4.43 -17.06 -60.85
C LEU A 26 -3.96 -17.91 -59.66
N GLU A 27 -3.58 -19.17 -59.88
CA GLU A 27 -3.04 -20.04 -58.84
C GLU A 27 -1.74 -19.50 -58.25
N ALA A 28 -0.82 -19.01 -59.09
CA ALA A 28 0.41 -18.37 -58.66
C ALA A 28 0.10 -17.14 -57.79
N SER A 29 -0.82 -16.28 -58.24
CA SER A 29 -1.26 -15.09 -57.50
C SER A 29 -1.87 -15.45 -56.14
N TRP A 30 -2.68 -16.50 -56.09
CA TRP A 30 -3.29 -17.01 -54.86
C TRP A 30 -2.24 -17.58 -53.90
N SER A 31 -1.25 -18.31 -54.43
CA SER A 31 -0.14 -18.85 -53.63
C SER A 31 0.72 -17.74 -53.02
N VAL A 32 0.93 -16.64 -53.75
CA VAL A 32 1.67 -15.47 -53.27
C VAL A 32 0.86 -14.74 -52.21
N LYS A 33 -0.45 -14.53 -52.43
CA LYS A 33 -1.35 -13.93 -51.44
C LYS A 33 -1.39 -14.73 -50.15
N LYS A 34 -1.49 -16.07 -50.24
CA LYS A 34 -1.47 -16.97 -49.07
C LYS A 34 -0.14 -16.91 -48.31
N ARG A 35 0.99 -16.82 -49.04
CA ARG A 35 2.33 -16.65 -48.43
C ARG A 35 2.47 -15.29 -47.74
N ALA A 36 2.03 -14.21 -48.38
CA ALA A 36 2.04 -12.87 -47.81
C ALA A 36 1.18 -12.80 -46.53
N PHE A 37 -0.01 -13.41 -46.54
CA PHE A 37 -0.87 -13.48 -45.36
C PHE A 37 -0.19 -14.20 -44.19
N LYS A 38 0.41 -15.37 -44.43
CA LYS A 38 1.17 -16.10 -43.39
C LYS A 38 2.35 -15.30 -42.84
N ILE A 39 3.05 -14.52 -43.68
CA ILE A 39 4.14 -13.66 -43.22
C ILE A 39 3.59 -12.54 -42.33
N ASN A 40 2.48 -11.92 -42.73
CA ASN A 40 1.83 -10.87 -41.95
C ASN A 40 1.33 -11.40 -40.60
N GLU A 41 0.69 -12.57 -40.55
CA GLU A 41 0.28 -13.21 -39.30
C GLU A 41 1.49 -13.47 -38.38
N LYS A 42 2.60 -14.00 -38.92
CA LYS A 42 3.82 -14.19 -38.14
C LYS A 42 4.40 -12.87 -37.62
N ALA A 43 4.34 -11.81 -38.42
CA ALA A 43 4.79 -10.49 -38.02
C ALA A 43 3.90 -9.91 -36.90
N LEU A 44 2.57 -10.05 -37.01
CA LEU A 44 1.61 -9.66 -35.98
C LEU A 44 1.86 -10.41 -34.66
N ASN A 45 2.03 -11.73 -34.72
CA ASN A 45 2.34 -12.53 -33.54
C ASN A 45 3.65 -12.10 -32.85
N ARG A 46 4.67 -11.74 -33.65
CA ARG A 46 5.92 -11.19 -33.12
C ARG A 46 5.69 -9.83 -32.46
N LEU A 47 4.94 -8.93 -33.10
CA LEU A 47 4.59 -7.62 -32.53
C LEU A 47 3.83 -7.79 -31.21
N ASP A 48 2.84 -8.66 -31.14
CA ASP A 48 2.09 -8.94 -29.91
C ASP A 48 2.99 -9.48 -28.80
N SER A 49 3.93 -10.38 -29.14
CA SER A 49 4.90 -10.88 -28.17
C SER A 49 5.82 -9.77 -27.64
N THR A 50 6.26 -8.85 -28.51
CA THR A 50 7.09 -7.70 -28.10
C THR A 50 6.30 -6.70 -27.27
N LYS A 51 5.04 -6.43 -27.62
CA LYS A 51 4.12 -5.60 -26.83
C LYS A 51 3.96 -6.14 -25.42
N LYS A 52 3.66 -7.44 -25.28
CA LYS A 52 3.57 -8.11 -23.97
C LYS A 52 4.85 -8.00 -23.15
N ARG A 53 6.03 -8.07 -23.78
CA ARG A 53 7.31 -7.89 -23.10
C ARG A 53 7.50 -6.45 -22.61
N ILE A 54 7.15 -5.46 -23.43
CA ILE A 54 7.22 -4.04 -23.07
C ILE A 54 6.28 -3.76 -21.90
N GLU A 55 5.04 -4.26 -21.93
CA GLU A 55 4.08 -4.10 -20.84
C GLU A 55 4.58 -4.68 -19.51
N ARG A 56 5.20 -5.87 -19.53
CA ARG A 56 5.82 -6.45 -18.32
C ARG A 56 6.97 -5.59 -17.81
N HIS A 57 7.82 -5.09 -18.71
CA HIS A 57 8.93 -4.23 -18.33
C HIS A 57 8.45 -2.90 -17.73
N ALA A 58 7.40 -2.31 -18.30
CA ALA A 58 6.76 -1.11 -17.77
C ALA A 58 6.25 -1.33 -16.34
N LYS A 59 5.58 -2.46 -16.06
CA LYS A 59 5.13 -2.82 -14.71
C LYS A 59 6.29 -2.97 -13.72
N VAL A 60 7.40 -3.57 -14.14
CA VAL A 60 8.59 -3.70 -13.27
C VAL A 60 9.17 -2.33 -12.95
N LEU A 61 9.29 -1.44 -13.94
CA LEU A 61 9.76 -0.07 -13.73
C LEU A 61 8.82 0.74 -12.83
N GLU A 62 7.51 0.59 -12.99
CA GLU A 62 6.51 1.24 -12.14
C GLU A 62 6.65 0.79 -10.69
N ASN A 63 6.76 -0.51 -10.44
CA ASN A 63 7.01 -1.07 -9.10
C ASN A 63 8.33 -0.56 -8.49
N GLN A 64 9.38 -0.44 -9.31
CA GLN A 64 10.66 0.13 -8.84
C GLN A 64 10.53 1.60 -8.50
N ARG A 65 9.85 2.38 -9.35
CA ARG A 65 9.57 3.80 -9.12
C ARG A 65 8.77 4.00 -7.85
N GLU A 66 7.72 3.21 -7.63
CA GLU A 66 6.90 3.25 -6.42
C GLU A 66 7.75 2.97 -5.17
N LYS A 67 8.60 1.93 -5.20
CA LYS A 67 9.52 1.62 -4.09
C LYS A 67 10.48 2.77 -3.80
N ILE A 68 11.00 3.44 -4.82
CA ILE A 68 11.91 4.59 -4.66
C ILE A 68 11.14 5.77 -4.06
N MET A 69 9.95 6.08 -4.56
CA MET A 69 9.11 7.15 -4.04
C MET A 69 8.73 6.90 -2.58
N ASN A 70 8.35 5.66 -2.23
CA ASN A 70 8.02 5.30 -0.85
C ASN A 70 9.23 5.44 0.09
N ARG A 71 10.43 5.04 -0.35
CA ARG A 71 11.67 5.26 0.42
C ARG A 71 11.97 6.74 0.60
N MET A 72 11.81 7.55 -0.45
CA MET A 72 12.05 8.99 -0.40
C MET A 72 11.06 9.68 0.54
N ASN A 73 9.76 9.37 0.43
CA ASN A 73 8.73 9.90 1.30
C ASN A 73 8.99 9.53 2.77
N ASN A 74 9.35 8.28 3.05
CA ASN A 74 9.70 7.85 4.41
C ASN A 74 10.93 8.60 4.94
N SER A 75 11.95 8.81 4.10
CA SER A 75 13.14 9.59 4.49
C SER A 75 12.80 11.05 4.77
N LEU A 76 11.91 11.67 3.98
CA LEU A 76 11.45 13.04 4.21
C LEU A 76 10.64 13.15 5.51
N LEU A 77 9.77 12.17 5.78
CA LEU A 77 9.02 12.09 7.04
C LEU A 77 9.95 11.93 8.24
N GLU A 78 10.98 11.10 8.14
CA GLU A 78 11.98 10.93 9.20
C GLU A 78 12.78 12.22 9.46
N LEU A 79 13.16 12.94 8.39
CA LEU A 79 13.84 14.23 8.50
C LEU A 79 12.94 15.30 9.14
N ASN A 80 11.67 15.37 8.75
CA ASN A 80 10.71 16.29 9.36
C ASN A 80 10.50 15.98 10.85
N ALA A 81 10.30 14.71 11.20
CA ALA A 81 10.19 14.27 12.59
C ALA A 81 11.45 14.65 13.39
N TYR A 82 12.63 14.44 12.82
CA TYR A 82 13.88 14.82 13.45
C TYR A 82 13.99 16.33 13.69
N GLN A 83 13.59 17.15 12.72
CA GLN A 83 13.55 18.61 12.88
C GLN A 83 12.57 19.03 13.99
N GLU A 84 11.40 18.40 14.09
CA GLU A 84 10.46 18.67 15.19
C GLU A 84 11.05 18.31 16.56
N VAL A 85 11.67 17.14 16.70
CA VAL A 85 12.34 16.74 17.96
C VAL A 85 13.39 17.76 18.37
N LEU A 86 14.20 18.26 17.44
CA LEU A 86 15.21 19.27 17.74
C LEU A 86 14.60 20.64 18.10
N ARG A 87 13.46 21.01 17.51
CA ARG A 87 12.78 22.28 17.77
C ARG A 87 12.06 22.29 19.11
N ASP A 88 11.35 21.23 19.43
CA ASP A 88 10.45 21.17 20.59
C ASP A 88 11.17 20.64 21.84
N ASP A 89 11.81 19.47 21.73
CA ASP A 89 12.32 18.72 22.89
C ASP A 89 13.78 19.09 23.25
N TYR A 90 14.57 19.53 22.27
CA TYR A 90 16.02 19.78 22.41
C TYR A 90 16.45 21.18 21.95
N ARG A 91 15.60 22.19 22.17
CA ARG A 91 15.89 23.57 21.78
C ARG A 91 17.17 24.08 22.44
N ALA A 92 18.13 24.54 21.65
CA ALA A 92 19.44 25.02 22.09
C ALA A 92 19.40 26.19 23.10
N VAL A 93 18.27 26.89 23.21
CA VAL A 93 18.06 28.03 24.11
C VAL A 93 18.14 27.62 25.59
N GLU A 94 17.94 26.35 25.93
CA GLU A 94 18.00 25.89 27.33
C GLU A 94 19.38 25.38 27.79
N VAL A 95 20.38 25.32 26.91
CA VAL A 95 21.72 24.82 27.29
C VAL A 95 22.54 25.90 28.00
N THR A 96 22.19 27.17 27.82
CA THR A 96 22.82 28.28 28.53
C THR A 96 22.04 28.61 29.80
N LYS A 97 22.58 28.21 30.95
CA LYS A 97 22.20 28.65 32.31
C LYS A 97 20.94 27.99 32.87
N THR A 98 21.12 26.90 33.63
CA THR A 98 20.73 26.88 35.05
C THR A 98 21.17 25.56 35.70
N THR A 99 22.00 25.68 36.73
CA THR A 99 22.25 24.71 37.81
C THR A 99 21.01 24.45 38.68
N ARG A 100 19.80 24.66 38.15
CA ARG A 100 18.56 24.31 38.83
C ARG A 100 18.24 22.87 38.48
N ARG A 101 18.24 22.01 39.51
CA ARG A 101 17.75 20.63 39.44
C ARG A 101 16.46 20.60 38.63
N ARG A 102 16.55 20.15 37.38
CA ARG A 102 15.37 19.90 36.56
C ARG A 102 14.53 18.83 37.27
N PRO A 103 13.19 18.95 37.27
CA PRO A 103 12.33 17.90 37.79
C PRO A 103 12.73 16.59 37.10
N GLU A 104 12.87 15.51 37.88
CA GLU A 104 13.41 14.21 37.46
C GLU A 104 12.98 13.87 36.04
N LEU A 105 13.84 14.19 35.09
CA LEU A 105 13.67 13.83 33.71
C LEU A 105 13.64 12.31 33.72
N GLY A 106 12.54 11.71 33.26
CA GLY A 106 12.36 10.26 33.29
C GLY A 106 13.61 9.56 32.75
N SER A 107 13.97 8.42 33.34
CA SER A 107 15.20 7.64 33.06
C SER A 107 15.60 7.60 31.57
N GLU A 108 14.59 7.52 30.70
CA GLU A 108 14.75 7.49 29.25
C GLU A 108 15.31 8.79 28.64
N ARG A 109 14.87 9.97 29.10
CA ARG A 109 15.34 11.27 28.59
C ARG A 109 16.79 11.52 29.00
N ASN A 110 17.15 11.22 30.24
CA ASN A 110 18.54 11.30 30.70
C ASN A 110 19.48 10.40 29.89
N ALA A 111 19.05 9.18 29.55
CA ALA A 111 19.83 8.26 28.72
C ALA A 111 20.02 8.76 27.26
N ILE A 112 19.10 9.57 26.75
CA ILE A 112 19.21 10.18 25.42
C ILE A 112 20.10 11.42 25.49
N GLU A 113 19.89 12.29 26.48
CA GLU A 113 20.71 13.49 26.69
C GLU A 113 22.18 13.13 26.91
N THR A 114 22.46 12.08 27.71
CA THR A 114 23.84 11.58 27.92
C THR A 114 24.46 11.09 26.62
N ARG A 115 23.71 10.37 25.78
CA ARG A 115 24.20 9.93 24.46
C ARG A 115 24.44 11.13 23.53
N VAL A 116 23.52 12.07 23.47
CA VAL A 116 23.65 13.30 22.66
C VAL A 116 24.85 14.12 23.13
N PHE A 117 25.11 14.20 24.43
CA PHE A 117 26.26 14.89 24.99
C PHE A 117 27.59 14.28 24.52
N HIS A 118 27.71 12.94 24.53
CA HIS A 118 28.96 12.25 24.16
C HIS A 118 29.16 12.04 22.66
N SER A 119 28.08 11.96 21.87
CA SER A 119 28.15 11.58 20.44
C SER A 119 27.47 12.57 19.50
N GLY A 120 26.98 13.70 20.02
CA GLY A 120 26.34 14.76 19.26
C GLY A 120 24.89 14.49 18.87
N PHE A 121 24.30 15.48 18.18
CA PHE A 121 22.95 15.41 17.62
C PHE A 121 22.96 14.59 16.33
N SER A 122 22.69 13.29 16.46
CA SER A 122 22.50 12.38 15.33
C SER A 122 21.11 11.75 15.36
N ILE A 123 20.56 11.45 14.17
CA ILE A 123 19.28 10.74 14.03
C ILE A 123 19.35 9.38 14.74
N SER A 124 20.50 8.70 14.71
CA SER A 124 20.71 7.42 15.41
C SER A 124 20.50 7.53 16.92
N ASN A 125 20.95 8.62 17.55
CA ASN A 125 20.80 8.84 18.98
C ASN A 125 19.34 9.13 19.36
N LEU A 126 18.63 9.84 18.48
CA LEU A 126 17.26 10.30 18.69
C LEU A 126 16.21 9.36 18.08
N ARG A 127 16.62 8.23 17.49
CA ARG A 127 15.77 7.35 16.68
C ARG A 127 14.44 6.96 17.35
N ARG A 128 14.45 6.74 18.67
CA ARG A 128 13.24 6.39 19.43
C ARG A 128 12.25 7.56 19.50
N VAL A 129 12.75 8.77 19.78
CA VAL A 129 11.94 9.98 19.86
C VAL A 129 11.43 10.37 18.48
N VAL A 130 12.28 10.27 17.46
CA VAL A 130 11.92 10.48 16.05
C VAL A 130 10.81 9.52 15.63
N LYS A 131 10.94 8.21 15.92
CA LYS A 131 9.87 7.24 15.63
C LYS A 131 8.55 7.58 16.32
N ARG A 132 8.59 8.02 17.58
CA ARG A 132 7.38 8.47 18.30
C ARG A 132 6.77 9.69 17.59
N LYS A 133 7.57 10.68 17.21
CA LYS A 133 7.07 11.84 16.45
C LYS A 133 6.51 11.45 15.09
N MET A 134 7.14 10.50 14.38
CA MET A 134 6.58 9.95 13.14
C MET A 134 5.19 9.33 13.36
N THR A 135 4.98 8.61 14.47
CA THR A 135 3.64 8.06 14.79
C THR A 135 2.64 9.16 15.16
N GLU A 136 3.06 10.20 15.86
CA GLU A 136 2.20 11.36 16.20
C GLU A 136 1.80 12.18 14.97
N MET A 137 2.68 12.26 13.97
CA MET A 137 2.40 12.92 12.68
C MET A 137 1.50 12.09 11.75
N ASP A 138 1.31 10.80 12.02
CA ASP A 138 0.46 9.95 11.19
C ASP A 138 -1.02 10.39 11.29
N PRO A 139 -1.68 10.75 10.17
CA PRO A 139 -3.08 11.20 10.19
C PRO A 139 -4.04 10.16 10.78
N LEU A 140 -3.76 8.86 10.61
CA LEU A 140 -4.59 7.80 11.18
C LEU A 140 -4.47 7.78 12.71
N TYR A 141 -3.25 7.93 13.21
CA TYR A 141 -3.00 8.03 14.65
C TYR A 141 -3.71 9.25 15.23
N GLN A 142 -3.59 10.42 14.61
CA GLN A 142 -4.27 11.64 15.05
C GLN A 142 -5.79 11.50 15.06
N LYS A 143 -6.38 10.82 14.07
CA LYS A 143 -7.81 10.56 14.03
C LYS A 143 -8.25 9.67 15.20
N ASN A 144 -7.50 8.62 15.49
CA ASN A 144 -7.78 7.70 16.59
C ASN A 144 -7.59 8.38 17.96
N GLU A 145 -6.57 9.21 18.09
CA GLU A 145 -6.31 9.97 19.31
C GLU A 145 -7.42 10.99 19.57
N LYS A 146 -7.84 11.76 18.56
CA LYS A 146 -8.99 12.68 18.66
C LYS A 146 -10.27 11.95 19.03
N ARG A 147 -10.53 10.78 18.43
CA ARG A 147 -11.67 9.93 18.79
C ARG A 147 -11.62 9.50 20.25
N ARG A 148 -10.45 9.09 20.74
CA ARG A 148 -10.25 8.71 22.14
C ARG A 148 -10.49 9.89 23.09
N GLN A 149 -9.91 11.04 22.80
CA GLN A 149 -10.10 12.27 23.58
C GLN A 149 -11.60 12.63 23.65
N PHE A 150 -12.31 12.56 22.53
CA PHE A 150 -13.76 12.79 22.49
C PHE A 150 -14.55 11.80 23.36
N MET A 151 -14.22 10.50 23.31
CA MET A 151 -14.87 9.50 24.16
C MET A 151 -14.57 9.72 25.65
N ASP A 152 -13.36 10.12 25.99
CA ASP A 152 -12.96 10.42 27.37
C ASP A 152 -13.68 11.70 27.88
N GLU A 153 -13.86 12.72 27.04
CA GLU A 153 -14.69 13.88 27.36
C GLU A 153 -16.16 13.50 27.59
N LEU A 154 -16.74 12.65 26.75
CA LEU A 154 -18.11 12.14 26.95
C LEU A 154 -18.23 11.38 28.27
N LYS A 155 -17.26 10.51 28.59
CA LYS A 155 -17.21 9.81 29.89
C LYS A 155 -17.11 10.78 31.06
N ARG A 156 -16.34 11.86 30.95
CA ARG A 156 -16.22 12.88 32.00
C ARG A 156 -17.50 13.69 32.18
N LYS A 157 -18.18 14.06 31.08
CA LYS A 157 -19.45 14.81 31.12
C LYS A 157 -20.63 13.96 31.59
N ASN A 158 -20.65 12.68 31.24
CA ASN A 158 -21.67 11.71 31.63
C ASN A 158 -21.30 10.90 32.88
N ALA A 159 -20.15 11.17 33.50
CA ALA A 159 -19.82 10.58 34.79
C ALA A 159 -20.90 11.01 35.78
N PRO A 160 -21.60 10.08 36.46
CA PRO A 160 -22.55 10.46 37.49
C PRO A 160 -21.79 11.34 38.47
N LYS A 161 -22.23 12.61 38.61
CA LYS A 161 -21.78 13.47 39.69
C LYS A 161 -22.11 12.70 40.96
N THR A 162 -21.10 12.10 41.58
CA THR A 162 -21.21 11.50 42.90
C THR A 162 -21.44 12.64 43.87
N ILE A 163 -22.69 13.08 43.94
CA ILE A 163 -23.26 13.80 45.08
C ILE A 163 -23.17 12.78 46.22
N GLY A 164 -22.47 13.18 47.28
CA GLY A 164 -22.57 12.61 48.63
C GLY A 164 -22.69 11.09 48.72
N LYS A 165 -21.59 10.44 49.11
CA LYS A 165 -21.70 9.32 50.04
C LYS A 165 -22.36 9.89 51.29
N ASP A 166 -23.68 9.81 51.35
CA ASP A 166 -24.50 9.72 52.55
C ASP A 166 -25.97 9.73 52.08
N LEU A 167 -26.68 8.71 52.53
CA LEU A 167 -28.12 8.48 52.39
C LEU A 167 -28.56 7.66 51.16
N ILE A 168 -29.24 6.56 51.50
CA ILE A 168 -30.16 5.73 50.71
C ILE A 168 -29.53 4.50 50.02
N LEU A 169 -29.18 3.50 50.83
CA LEU A 169 -29.76 2.17 50.63
C LEU A 169 -30.83 2.00 51.73
N PRO A 170 -32.10 1.73 51.38
CA PRO A 170 -32.48 0.35 51.09
C PRO A 170 -33.68 0.19 50.13
N GLU A 171 -33.60 0.60 48.87
CA GLU A 171 -34.65 0.24 47.87
C GLU A 171 -34.14 -0.61 46.70
N PHE A 172 -32.83 -0.59 46.41
CA PHE A 172 -32.28 -1.36 45.29
C PHE A 172 -32.09 -2.87 45.54
N MET A 173 -32.32 -3.35 46.77
CA MET A 173 -32.29 -4.79 47.09
C MET A 173 -33.59 -5.53 46.73
N GLN A 174 -34.67 -4.83 46.35
CA GLN A 174 -35.95 -5.48 46.03
C GLN A 174 -36.17 -5.75 44.54
N LEU A 175 -35.38 -5.15 43.64
CA LEU A 175 -35.55 -5.32 42.18
C LEU A 175 -34.87 -6.55 41.58
N LYS A 176 -34.03 -7.27 42.34
CA LYS A 176 -33.37 -8.52 41.88
C LYS A 176 -34.27 -9.77 41.92
N ARG A 177 -35.55 -9.65 42.31
CA ARG A 177 -36.48 -10.80 42.37
C ARG A 177 -37.54 -10.85 41.25
N ARG A 178 -37.51 -9.97 40.25
CA ARG A 178 -38.60 -9.88 39.24
C ARG A 178 -38.23 -10.03 37.77
N TYR A 179 -37.00 -10.40 37.42
CA TYR A 179 -36.67 -10.73 36.03
C TYR A 179 -36.00 -12.10 35.95
N PRO A 180 -36.62 -13.10 35.29
CA PRO A 180 -35.95 -14.36 35.01
C PRO A 180 -34.77 -14.09 34.07
N VAL A 181 -33.65 -14.75 34.36
CA VAL A 181 -32.44 -14.79 33.53
C VAL A 181 -32.84 -15.33 32.16
N LEU A 182 -32.72 -14.50 31.12
CA LEU A 182 -32.82 -14.98 29.74
C LEU A 182 -31.61 -15.89 29.45
N PRO A 183 -31.80 -17.03 28.77
CA PRO A 183 -30.69 -17.90 28.41
C PRO A 183 -29.72 -17.18 27.45
N PRO A 184 -28.43 -17.55 27.47
CA PRO A 184 -27.44 -16.99 26.56
C PRO A 184 -27.82 -17.31 25.11
N ILE A 185 -27.79 -16.28 24.26
CA ILE A 185 -27.94 -16.41 22.81
C ILE A 185 -26.75 -17.25 22.32
N ALA A 186 -27.03 -18.43 21.78
CA ALA A 186 -26.05 -19.28 21.13
C ALA A 186 -25.40 -18.52 19.95
N ASP A 187 -24.09 -18.69 19.81
CA ASP A 187 -23.28 -18.15 18.72
C ASP A 187 -23.84 -18.56 17.36
N VAL A 188 -24.52 -17.63 16.68
CA VAL A 188 -24.84 -17.74 15.27
C VAL A 188 -23.62 -17.24 14.50
N ASN A 189 -22.60 -18.09 14.35
CA ASN A 189 -21.53 -17.96 13.37
C ASN A 189 -20.84 -19.32 13.09
N SER A 190 -21.60 -20.40 13.12
CA SER A 190 -21.24 -21.65 12.43
C SER A 190 -22.17 -21.77 11.23
N ASP A 191 -21.75 -21.25 10.08
CA ASP A 191 -22.21 -21.64 8.72
C ASP A 191 -21.58 -20.68 7.69
N ILE A 192 -20.25 -20.73 7.57
CA ILE A 192 -19.57 -20.38 6.31
C ILE A 192 -18.51 -21.46 6.11
N GLU A 193 -18.98 -22.67 5.78
CA GLU A 193 -18.13 -23.70 5.20
C GLU A 193 -18.04 -23.47 3.68
N ASP A 194 -16.79 -23.26 3.25
CA ASP A 194 -16.17 -23.76 2.03
C ASP A 194 -17.07 -24.32 0.91
N VAL A 195 -17.24 -23.54 -0.17
CA VAL A 195 -17.53 -24.08 -1.52
C VAL A 195 -16.68 -23.34 -2.55
N HIS A 196 -15.41 -23.72 -2.65
CA HIS A 196 -14.60 -23.51 -3.86
C HIS A 196 -13.73 -24.75 -4.11
N SER A 197 -14.37 -25.79 -4.64
CA SER A 197 -13.69 -26.87 -5.36
C SER A 197 -14.66 -27.43 -6.40
N GLU A 198 -14.46 -27.07 -7.66
CA GLU A 198 -14.54 -27.97 -8.83
C GLU A 198 -14.53 -27.14 -10.12
N SER A 199 -13.34 -26.94 -10.67
CA SER A 199 -13.15 -26.73 -12.11
C SER A 199 -12.40 -27.94 -12.65
N SER A 200 -13.12 -28.90 -13.20
CA SER A 200 -12.59 -29.99 -14.02
C SER A 200 -13.71 -30.56 -14.89
N HIS A 201 -13.92 -29.95 -16.06
CA HIS A 201 -14.07 -30.62 -17.36
C HIS A 201 -14.14 -29.59 -18.48
#